data_AF-A0A6H0UHZ9-F1
#
_entry.id   AF-A0A6H0UHZ9-F1
#
_cell.length_a   1.000
_cell.length_b   1.000
_cell.length_c   1.000
_cell.angle_alpha   90.00
_cell.angle_beta   90.00
_cell.angle_gamma   90.00
#
_symmetry.space_group_name_H-M   'P 1'
#
loop_
_entity.id
_entity.type
_entity.pdbx_description
1 polymer ?
#
loop_
_entity_poly.entity_id
_entity_poly.type
_entity_poly.pdbx_seq_one_letter_code
_entity_poly.pdbx_strand_id
1 'polypeptide(L)'
;MQKKKEEARSISSFKFKQKISYFLLYVFGLTIYGIGNSIFVNNELVRAGVSGSNISTLLFLGGIFIATGLIILVYLFYRFYRSNILKTKILKALINYLLLILAVGIILGILGKIIFDFTSKDYNWTKRCIWILTTFIQGEMKFVFIYYCLSIYKEKTFDWKSHRFIIMILGIFMLLSLTILLSLYLPTIGGFFIFISDLVIATVIVYVELFQTKKGIENGG
;
A
#
# COMPACT_ATOMS: atom_id res chain seq x y z
N MET A 1 -34.58 -29.95 -6.97
CA MET A 1 -34.10 -28.60 -7.36
C MET A 1 -33.67 -27.72 -6.17
N GLN A 2 -34.31 -27.81 -5.00
CA GLN A 2 -33.95 -27.02 -3.80
C GLN A 2 -32.59 -27.38 -3.19
N LYS A 3 -32.25 -28.67 -3.03
CA LYS A 3 -30.92 -29.12 -2.52
C LYS A 3 -29.73 -28.54 -3.28
N LYS A 4 -29.82 -28.49 -4.62
CA LYS A 4 -28.76 -27.95 -5.50
C LYS A 4 -28.61 -26.42 -5.37
N LYS A 5 -29.69 -25.70 -5.02
CA LYS A 5 -29.67 -24.26 -4.71
C LYS A 5 -29.09 -23.99 -3.32
N GLU A 6 -29.38 -24.83 -2.32
CA GLU A 6 -28.80 -24.70 -0.97
C GLU A 6 -27.31 -25.04 -0.93
N GLU A 7 -26.87 -26.09 -1.63
CA GLU A 7 -25.45 -26.42 -1.77
C GLU A 7 -24.67 -25.31 -2.51
N ALA A 8 -25.23 -24.76 -3.59
CA ALA A 8 -24.62 -23.62 -4.28
C ALA A 8 -24.53 -22.37 -3.37
N ARG A 9 -25.56 -22.12 -2.55
CA ARG A 9 -25.60 -21.00 -1.60
C ARG A 9 -24.60 -21.21 -0.45
N SER A 10 -24.47 -22.44 0.06
CA SER A 10 -23.48 -22.88 1.05
C SER A 10 -22.02 -22.73 0.54
N ILE A 11 -21.73 -23.21 -0.67
CA ILE A 11 -20.40 -23.09 -1.27
C ILE A 11 -20.05 -21.62 -1.54
N SER A 12 -21.02 -20.82 -1.98
CA SER A 12 -20.82 -19.38 -2.20
C SER A 12 -20.55 -18.60 -0.90
N SER A 13 -21.25 -18.95 0.20
CA SER A 13 -21.06 -18.32 1.51
C SER A 13 -19.73 -18.73 2.15
N PHE A 14 -19.31 -19.99 1.96
CA PHE A 14 -17.99 -20.47 2.37
C PHE A 14 -16.85 -19.75 1.64
N LYS A 15 -16.92 -19.64 0.31
CA LYS A 15 -15.94 -18.89 -0.50
C LYS A 15 -15.91 -17.40 -0.12
N PHE A 16 -17.05 -16.82 0.24
CA PHE A 16 -17.14 -15.43 0.70
C PHE A 16 -16.50 -15.23 2.08
N LYS A 17 -16.79 -16.10 3.05
CA LYS A 17 -16.13 -16.10 4.37
C LYS A 17 -14.61 -16.26 4.24
N GLN A 18 -14.16 -17.12 3.33
CA GLN A 18 -12.73 -17.30 3.08
C GLN A 18 -12.08 -16.03 2.51
N LYS A 19 -12.74 -15.35 1.55
CA LYS A 19 -12.27 -14.06 1.01
C LYS A 19 -12.16 -12.97 2.08
N ILE A 20 -13.16 -12.88 2.96
CA ILE A 20 -13.13 -11.93 4.09
C ILE A 20 -11.97 -12.27 5.03
N SER A 21 -11.76 -13.53 5.37
CA SER A 21 -10.66 -13.94 6.24
C SER A 21 -9.29 -13.59 5.66
N TYR A 22 -9.05 -13.80 4.36
CA TYR A 22 -7.81 -13.35 3.71
C TYR A 22 -7.66 -11.84 3.68
N PHE A 23 -8.75 -11.11 3.43
CA PHE A 23 -8.74 -9.66 3.46
C PHE A 23 -8.40 -9.12 4.87
N LEU A 24 -9.00 -9.69 5.90
CA LEU A 24 -8.70 -9.34 7.29
C LEU A 24 -7.24 -9.67 7.65
N LEU A 25 -6.73 -10.84 7.22
CA LEU A 25 -5.33 -11.20 7.44
C LEU A 25 -4.37 -10.26 6.69
N TYR A 26 -4.75 -9.79 5.51
CA TYR A 26 -4.00 -8.80 4.74
C TYR A 26 -3.96 -7.44 5.45
N VAL A 27 -5.11 -6.92 5.86
CA VAL A 27 -5.21 -5.67 6.62
C VAL A 27 -4.43 -5.77 7.93
N PHE A 28 -4.53 -6.90 8.62
CA PHE A 28 -3.78 -7.16 9.86
C PHE A 28 -2.27 -7.18 9.62
N GLY A 29 -1.80 -7.86 8.57
CA GLY A 29 -0.38 -7.88 8.18
C GLY A 29 0.16 -6.50 7.84
N LEU A 30 -0.59 -5.70 7.05
CA LEU A 30 -0.26 -4.31 6.75
C LEU A 30 -0.20 -3.43 8.01
N THR A 31 -1.18 -3.62 8.90
CA THR A 31 -1.28 -2.85 10.15
C THR A 31 -0.07 -3.12 11.04
N ILE A 32 0.24 -4.40 11.27
CA ILE A 32 1.41 -4.81 12.05
C ILE A 32 2.70 -4.27 11.42
N TYR A 33 2.86 -4.44 10.11
CA TYR A 33 4.05 -3.97 9.41
C TYR A 33 4.28 -2.48 9.63
N GLY A 34 3.25 -1.65 9.43
CA GLY A 34 3.45 -0.22 9.51
C GLY A 34 3.39 0.38 10.91
N ILE A 35 2.78 -0.30 11.89
CA ILE A 35 3.02 0.00 13.32
C ILE A 35 4.51 -0.23 13.62
N GLY A 36 5.06 -1.38 13.22
CA GLY A 36 6.48 -1.67 13.38
C GLY A 36 7.37 -0.65 12.69
N ASN A 37 7.05 -0.28 11.43
CA ASN A 37 7.78 0.73 10.67
C ASN A 37 7.73 2.12 11.32
N SER A 38 6.57 2.51 11.85
CA SER A 38 6.41 3.79 12.55
C SER A 38 7.25 3.85 13.82
N ILE A 39 7.32 2.74 14.57
CA ILE A 39 8.15 2.64 15.78
C ILE A 39 9.65 2.60 15.42
N PHE A 40 10.03 1.85 14.39
CA PHE A 40 11.43 1.60 14.05
C PHE A 40 12.10 2.78 13.33
N VAL A 41 11.37 3.46 12.43
CA VAL A 41 11.93 4.50 11.56
C VAL A 41 11.69 5.90 12.13
N ASN A 42 10.58 6.12 12.84
CA ASN A 42 10.20 7.45 13.30
C ASN A 42 10.75 7.74 14.71
N ASN A 43 12.06 7.97 14.77
CA ASN A 43 12.80 8.23 16.02
C ASN A 43 12.24 9.40 16.83
N GLU A 44 11.64 10.41 16.19
CA GLU A 44 11.03 11.56 16.87
C GLU A 44 9.80 11.19 17.69
N LEU A 45 8.96 10.30 17.15
CA LEU A 45 7.75 9.81 17.80
C LEU A 45 8.12 8.94 19.02
N VAL A 46 9.16 8.13 18.89
CA VAL A 46 9.71 7.30 19.98
C VAL A 46 10.38 8.16 21.05
N ARG A 47 11.16 9.17 20.67
CA ARG A 47 11.84 10.09 21.59
C ARG A 47 10.88 11.00 22.34
N ALA A 48 9.76 11.39 21.72
CA ALA A 48 8.72 12.19 22.37
C ALA A 48 7.94 11.40 23.44
N GLY A 49 7.82 10.07 23.27
CA GLY A 49 7.02 9.21 24.17
C GLY A 49 7.81 8.47 25.24
N VAL A 50 9.13 8.29 25.10
CA VAL A 50 9.91 7.37 25.95
C VAL A 50 11.32 7.89 26.25
N SER A 51 11.72 7.86 27.53
CA SER A 51 13.07 8.25 27.99
C SER A 51 14.15 7.22 27.62
N GLY A 52 15.39 7.71 27.46
CA GLY A 52 16.49 7.10 26.71
C GLY A 52 16.84 5.62 26.96
N SER A 53 16.58 5.05 28.15
CA SER A 53 16.92 3.65 28.44
C SER A 53 16.00 2.63 27.74
N ASN A 54 14.78 3.03 27.38
CA ASN A 54 13.77 2.13 26.81
C ASN A 54 13.64 2.25 25.28
N ILE A 55 14.37 3.18 24.66
CA ILE A 55 14.33 3.40 23.20
C ILE A 55 14.84 2.17 22.44
N SER A 56 15.94 1.56 22.89
CA SER A 56 16.51 0.36 22.25
C SER A 56 15.53 -0.82 22.27
N THR A 57 14.82 -1.02 23.38
CA THR A 57 13.80 -2.07 23.52
C THR A 57 12.62 -1.82 22.59
N LEU A 58 12.20 -0.56 22.46
CA LEU A 58 11.09 -0.19 21.59
C LEU A 58 11.45 -0.35 20.11
N LEU A 59 12.67 0.02 19.71
CA LEU A 59 13.19 -0.23 18.36
C LEU A 59 13.26 -1.73 18.06
N PHE A 60 13.74 -2.54 19.01
CA PHE A 60 13.74 -4.00 18.85
C PHE A 60 12.32 -4.56 18.65
N LEU A 61 11.36 -4.09 19.44
CA LEU A 61 9.95 -4.45 19.30
C LEU A 61 9.37 -4.01 17.95
N GLY A 62 9.72 -2.81 17.48
CA GLY A 62 9.38 -2.30 16.14
C GLY A 62 9.90 -3.22 15.04
N GLY A 63 11.16 -3.68 15.17
CA GLY A 63 11.76 -4.67 14.27
C GLY A 63 11.00 -6.00 14.22
N ILE A 64 10.57 -6.52 15.37
CA ILE A 64 9.74 -7.74 15.46
C ILE A 64 8.40 -7.55 14.74
N PHE A 65 7.74 -6.41 14.94
CA PHE A 65 6.49 -6.10 14.25
C PHE A 65 6.70 -6.00 12.74
N ILE A 66 7.77 -5.35 12.26
CA ILE A 66 8.10 -5.32 10.83
C ILE A 66 8.27 -6.74 10.28
N ALA A 67 9.07 -7.57 10.96
CA ALA A 67 9.33 -8.94 10.52
C ALA A 67 8.04 -9.77 10.46
N THR A 68 7.19 -9.66 11.49
CA THR A 68 5.93 -10.40 11.57
C THR A 68 4.95 -9.95 10.48
N GLY A 69 4.81 -8.64 10.27
CA GLY A 69 3.99 -8.07 9.20
C GLY A 69 4.46 -8.53 7.82
N LEU A 70 5.77 -8.50 7.57
CA LEU A 70 6.36 -9.00 6.33
C LEU A 70 6.10 -10.49 6.11
N ILE A 71 6.26 -11.33 7.14
CA ILE A 71 5.99 -12.78 7.02
C ILE A 71 4.52 -13.01 6.61
N ILE A 72 3.57 -12.31 7.22
CA ILE A 72 2.15 -12.41 6.88
C ILE A 72 1.90 -11.97 5.43
N LEU A 73 2.47 -10.84 5.02
CA LEU A 73 2.31 -10.31 3.66
C LEU A 73 2.95 -11.21 2.61
N VAL A 74 4.15 -11.74 2.87
CA VAL A 74 4.84 -12.68 1.99
C VAL A 74 4.08 -13.99 1.88
N TYR A 75 3.54 -14.51 2.99
CA TYR A 75 2.69 -15.69 2.97
C TYR A 75 1.45 -15.50 2.10
N LEU A 76 0.76 -14.37 2.26
CA LEU A 76 -0.40 -14.01 1.44
C LEU A 76 -0.04 -13.84 -0.04
N PHE A 77 1.07 -13.16 -0.33
CA PHE A 77 1.56 -12.97 -1.68
C PHE A 77 1.96 -14.30 -2.34
N TYR A 78 2.67 -15.18 -1.61
CA TYR A 78 3.02 -16.52 -2.07
C TYR A 78 1.78 -17.35 -2.40
N ARG A 79 0.76 -17.28 -1.54
CA ARG A 79 -0.51 -17.98 -1.77
C ARG A 79 -1.27 -17.43 -2.98
N PHE A 80 -1.31 -16.11 -3.12
CA PHE A 80 -1.86 -15.42 -4.29
C PHE A 80 -1.11 -15.85 -5.57
N TYR A 81 0.21 -15.86 -5.52
CA TYR A 81 1.08 -16.30 -6.62
C TYR A 81 0.85 -17.77 -7.00
N ARG A 82 0.69 -18.67 -6.01
CA ARG A 82 0.43 -20.09 -6.26
C ARG A 82 -0.92 -20.33 -6.94
N SER A 83 -1.94 -19.55 -6.58
CA SER A 83 -3.31 -19.71 -7.07
C SER A 83 -3.53 -19.19 -8.50
N ASN A 84 -2.65 -18.34 -9.02
CA ASN A 84 -2.82 -17.73 -10.34
C ASN A 84 -2.12 -18.56 -11.42
N ILE A 85 -2.84 -18.85 -12.51
CA ILE A 85 -2.29 -19.52 -13.71
C ILE A 85 -1.29 -18.59 -14.45
N LEU A 86 -1.39 -17.27 -14.24
CA LEU A 86 -0.57 -16.22 -14.89
C LEU A 86 0.67 -15.80 -14.09
N LYS A 87 1.37 -16.77 -13.48
CA LYS A 87 2.55 -16.55 -12.61
C LYS A 87 3.62 -15.66 -13.23
N THR A 88 3.94 -15.90 -14.50
CA THR A 88 4.98 -15.16 -15.24
C THR A 88 4.62 -13.69 -15.49
N LYS A 89 3.33 -13.36 -15.64
CA LYS A 89 2.88 -11.96 -15.84
C LYS A 89 2.99 -11.15 -14.55
N ILE A 90 2.61 -11.75 -13.41
CA ILE A 90 2.70 -11.09 -12.09
C ILE A 90 4.16 -10.90 -11.68
N LEU A 91 5.01 -11.90 -11.91
CA LEU A 91 6.44 -11.79 -11.61
C LEU A 91 7.12 -10.71 -12.44
N LYS A 92 6.85 -10.64 -13.75
CA LYS A 92 7.35 -9.56 -14.62
C LYS A 92 6.88 -8.18 -14.16
N ALA A 93 5.61 -8.06 -13.75
CA ALA A 93 5.09 -6.81 -13.23
C ALA A 93 5.77 -6.37 -11.93
N LEU A 94 6.06 -7.31 -11.02
CA LEU A 94 6.80 -7.04 -9.79
C LEU A 94 8.23 -6.59 -10.07
N ILE A 95 8.93 -7.26 -10.98
CA ILE A 95 10.30 -6.88 -11.39
C ILE A 95 10.29 -5.48 -12.00
N ASN A 96 9.37 -5.21 -12.93
CA ASN A 96 9.24 -3.90 -13.56
C ASN A 96 8.93 -2.80 -12.55
N TYR A 97 8.03 -3.08 -11.60
CA TYR A 97 7.71 -2.15 -10.51
C TYR A 97 8.94 -1.84 -9.65
N LEU A 98 9.71 -2.86 -9.27
CA LEU A 98 10.91 -2.68 -8.46
C LEU A 98 11.99 -1.88 -9.21
N LEU A 99 12.22 -2.19 -10.48
CA LEU A 99 13.15 -1.46 -11.34
C LEU A 99 12.72 0.00 -11.53
N LEU A 100 11.42 0.25 -11.71
CA LEU A 100 10.88 1.60 -11.88
C LEU A 100 11.06 2.43 -10.61
N ILE A 101 10.77 1.87 -9.44
CA ILE A 101 10.99 2.56 -8.16
C ILE A 101 12.47 2.89 -7.95
N LEU A 102 13.36 1.94 -8.24
CA LEU A 102 14.80 2.17 -8.14
C LEU A 102 15.27 3.26 -9.10
N ALA A 103 14.84 3.20 -10.37
CA ALA A 103 15.20 4.19 -11.38
C ALA A 103 14.71 5.59 -10.97
N VAL A 104 13.46 5.71 -10.53
CA VAL A 104 12.91 7.01 -10.12
C VAL A 104 13.56 7.51 -8.82
N GLY A 105 13.88 6.62 -7.88
CA GLY A 105 14.65 6.97 -6.69
C GLY A 105 16.02 7.56 -7.03
N ILE A 106 16.75 6.95 -7.97
CA ILE A 106 18.05 7.46 -8.45
C ILE A 106 17.89 8.82 -9.12
N ILE A 107 16.92 8.96 -10.03
CA ILE A 107 16.66 10.22 -10.75
C ILE A 107 16.34 11.34 -9.75
N LEU A 108 15.48 11.09 -8.76
CA LEU A 108 15.12 12.07 -7.74
C LEU A 108 16.30 12.43 -6.83
N GLY A 109 17.16 11.46 -6.50
CA GLY A 109 18.39 11.71 -5.75
C GLY A 109 19.36 12.62 -6.50
N ILE A 110 19.56 12.36 -7.80
CA ILE A 110 20.42 13.19 -8.66
C ILE A 110 19.83 14.60 -8.82
N LEU A 111 18.53 14.70 -9.14
CA LEU A 111 17.83 15.98 -9.25
C LEU A 111 17.93 16.77 -7.94
N GLY A 112 17.78 16.11 -6.81
CA GLY A 112 17.92 16.72 -5.50
C GLY A 112 19.29 17.33 -5.26
N LYS A 113 20.35 16.61 -5.65
CA LYS A 113 21.73 17.10 -5.56
C LYS A 113 21.94 18.32 -6.48
N ILE A 114 21.49 18.24 -7.72
CA ILE A 114 21.60 19.36 -8.69
C ILE A 114 20.88 20.61 -8.15
N ILE A 115 19.64 20.46 -7.66
CA ILE A 115 18.88 21.58 -7.10
C ILE A 115 19.60 22.20 -5.91
N PHE A 116 20.19 21.38 -5.04
CA PHE A 116 20.97 21.87 -3.91
C PHE A 116 22.20 22.68 -4.37
N ASP A 117 22.98 22.10 -5.28
CA ASP A 117 24.21 22.72 -5.79
C ASP A 117 23.95 24.04 -6.53
N PHE A 118 22.83 24.16 -7.27
CA PHE A 118 22.48 25.35 -8.04
C PHE A 118 21.80 26.46 -7.25
N THR A 119 21.02 26.13 -6.21
CA THR A 119 20.12 27.12 -5.60
C THR A 119 20.73 27.81 -4.38
N SER A 120 21.83 27.29 -3.81
CA SER A 120 22.44 27.76 -2.54
C SER A 120 21.42 27.97 -1.40
N LYS A 121 20.21 27.39 -1.52
CA LYS A 121 19.12 27.48 -0.55
C LYS A 121 19.33 26.47 0.56
N ASP A 122 18.67 26.73 1.70
CA ASP A 122 18.65 25.83 2.84
C ASP A 122 18.36 24.38 2.41
N TYR A 123 19.29 23.49 2.75
CA TYR A 123 19.21 22.04 2.52
C TYR A 123 17.86 21.45 2.95
N ASN A 124 17.25 22.01 3.99
CA ASN A 124 15.95 21.59 4.48
C ASN A 124 14.82 21.78 3.46
N TRP A 125 14.85 22.85 2.67
CA TRP A 125 13.82 23.12 1.67
C TRP A 125 13.90 22.09 0.54
N THR A 126 15.10 21.89 -0.01
CA THR A 126 15.36 20.89 -1.07
C THR A 126 14.98 19.49 -0.62
N LYS A 127 15.35 19.11 0.62
CA LYS A 127 14.97 17.83 1.22
C LYS A 127 13.45 17.65 1.30
N ARG A 128 12.70 18.68 1.72
CA ARG A 128 11.24 18.63 1.78
C ARG A 128 10.62 18.49 0.40
N CYS A 129 11.09 19.24 -0.60
CA CYS A 129 10.58 19.15 -1.96
C CYS A 129 10.77 17.75 -2.57
N ILE A 130 11.98 17.18 -2.43
CA ILE A 130 12.25 15.80 -2.88
C ILE A 130 11.34 14.83 -2.15
N TRP A 131 11.19 14.98 -0.83
CA TRP A 131 10.37 14.09 -0.02
C TRP A 131 8.88 14.10 -0.43
N ILE A 132 8.31 15.29 -0.68
CA ILE A 132 6.94 15.45 -1.20
C ILE A 132 6.80 14.68 -2.52
N LEU A 133 7.73 14.91 -3.45
CA LEU A 133 7.70 14.32 -4.78
C LEU A 133 7.86 12.80 -4.73
N THR A 134 8.78 12.29 -3.92
CA THR A 134 8.95 10.84 -3.70
C THR A 134 7.69 10.21 -3.12
N THR A 135 6.99 10.89 -2.20
CA THR A 135 5.78 10.37 -1.56
C THR A 135 4.64 10.21 -2.56
N PHE A 136 4.42 11.21 -3.43
CA PHE A 136 3.43 11.11 -4.51
C PHE A 136 3.74 9.95 -5.45
N ILE A 137 4.96 9.92 -5.97
CA ILE A 137 5.37 8.92 -6.96
C ILE A 137 5.26 7.50 -6.39
N GLN A 138 5.76 7.28 -5.17
CA GLN A 138 5.69 5.97 -4.54
C GLN A 138 4.26 5.54 -4.24
N GLY A 139 3.40 6.47 -3.79
CA GLY A 139 1.98 6.20 -3.52
C GLY A 139 1.22 5.80 -4.79
N GLU A 140 1.39 6.55 -5.88
CA GLU A 140 0.75 6.26 -7.16
C GLU A 140 1.26 4.96 -7.80
N MET A 141 2.58 4.74 -7.82
CA MET A 141 3.15 3.49 -8.36
C MET A 141 2.65 2.27 -7.60
N LYS A 142 2.58 2.35 -6.27
CA LYS A 142 2.07 1.28 -5.42
C LYS A 142 0.61 0.97 -5.75
N PHE A 143 -0.21 2.01 -5.91
CA PHE A 143 -1.60 1.86 -6.35
C PHE A 143 -1.70 1.14 -7.71
N VAL A 144 -0.97 1.63 -8.72
CA VAL A 144 -1.00 1.07 -10.07
C VAL A 144 -0.59 -0.40 -10.05
N PHE A 145 0.44 -0.76 -9.29
CA PHE A 145 0.89 -2.14 -9.13
C PHE A 145 -0.19 -3.03 -8.51
N ILE A 146 -0.78 -2.62 -7.38
CA ILE A 146 -1.83 -3.39 -6.70
C ILE A 146 -3.05 -3.56 -7.62
N TYR A 147 -3.49 -2.48 -8.27
CA TYR A 147 -4.61 -2.49 -9.20
C TYR A 147 -4.35 -3.39 -10.42
N TYR A 148 -3.13 -3.40 -10.96
CA TYR A 148 -2.72 -4.30 -12.03
C TYR A 148 -2.76 -5.77 -11.61
N CYS A 149 -2.21 -6.10 -10.43
CA CYS A 149 -2.27 -7.45 -9.89
C CYS A 149 -3.72 -7.94 -9.68
N LEU A 150 -4.60 -7.07 -9.19
CA LEU A 150 -6.02 -7.38 -9.00
C LEU A 150 -6.77 -7.53 -10.34
N SER A 151 -6.43 -6.73 -11.34
CA SER A 151 -6.99 -6.85 -12.69
C SER A 151 -6.64 -8.20 -13.31
N ILE A 152 -5.38 -8.64 -13.19
CA ILE A 152 -4.94 -9.98 -13.62
C ILE A 152 -5.70 -11.08 -12.85
N TYR A 153 -5.82 -10.95 -11.53
CA TYR A 153 -6.52 -11.93 -10.70
C TYR A 153 -7.98 -12.12 -11.11
N LYS A 154 -8.62 -11.05 -11.59
CA LYS A 154 -9.99 -11.07 -12.08
C LYS A 154 -10.12 -11.39 -13.57
N GLU A 155 -9.01 -11.70 -14.24
CA GLU A 155 -8.93 -11.91 -15.69
C GLU A 155 -9.49 -10.73 -16.50
N LYS A 156 -9.45 -9.51 -15.93
CA LYS A 156 -9.84 -8.27 -16.61
C LYS A 156 -8.66 -7.68 -17.35
N THR A 157 -8.93 -7.08 -18.51
CA THR A 157 -7.95 -6.24 -19.19
C THR A 157 -7.69 -4.99 -18.34
N PHE A 158 -6.41 -4.66 -18.17
CA PHE A 158 -6.05 -3.41 -17.53
C PHE A 158 -6.42 -2.25 -18.46
N ASP A 159 -7.25 -1.33 -17.98
CA ASP A 159 -7.64 -0.14 -18.73
C ASP A 159 -7.23 1.14 -17.98
N TRP A 160 -6.22 1.82 -18.51
CA TRP A 160 -5.68 3.09 -18.00
C TRP A 160 -6.66 4.26 -18.16
N LYS A 161 -7.63 4.17 -19.08
CA LYS A 161 -8.57 5.25 -19.39
C LYS A 161 -9.94 5.04 -18.73
N SER A 162 -10.10 3.96 -17.96
CA SER A 162 -11.32 3.72 -17.21
C SER A 162 -11.61 4.89 -16.28
N HIS A 163 -12.83 5.43 -16.37
CA HIS A 163 -13.30 6.50 -15.49
C HIS A 163 -13.10 6.15 -14.01
N ARG A 164 -13.23 4.86 -13.64
CA ARG A 164 -13.00 4.39 -12.28
C ARG A 164 -11.54 4.47 -11.86
N PHE A 165 -10.63 4.06 -12.74
CA PHE A 165 -9.19 4.13 -12.48
C PHE A 165 -8.75 5.59 -12.27
N ILE A 166 -9.26 6.51 -13.08
CA ILE A 166 -8.99 7.94 -12.96
C ILE A 166 -9.54 8.51 -11.64
N ILE A 167 -10.78 8.17 -11.26
CA ILE A 167 -11.34 8.60 -9.97
C ILE A 167 -10.54 8.06 -8.79
N MET A 168 -10.10 6.80 -8.84
CA MET A 168 -9.30 6.21 -7.77
C MET A 168 -7.92 6.88 -7.65
N ILE A 169 -7.23 7.12 -8.77
CA ILE A 169 -5.98 7.89 -8.78
C ILE A 169 -6.19 9.28 -8.19
N LEU A 170 -7.25 9.99 -8.61
CA LEU A 170 -7.55 11.33 -8.11
C LEU A 170 -7.80 11.31 -6.59
N GLY A 171 -8.55 10.33 -6.10
CA GLY A 171 -8.79 10.16 -4.66
C GLY A 171 -7.51 9.90 -3.88
N ILE A 172 -6.58 9.12 -4.44
CA ILE A 172 -5.27 8.85 -3.85
C ILE A 172 -4.41 10.10 -3.84
N PHE A 173 -4.40 10.85 -4.93
CA PHE A 173 -3.69 12.12 -5.02
C PHE A 173 -4.21 13.12 -3.97
N MET A 174 -5.53 13.23 -3.79
CA MET A 174 -6.13 14.07 -2.75
C MET A 174 -5.74 13.61 -1.33
N LEU A 175 -5.81 12.30 -1.06
CA LEU A 175 -5.43 11.73 0.22
C LEU A 175 -3.96 12.00 0.54
N LEU A 176 -3.05 11.75 -0.41
CA LEU A 176 -1.63 12.02 -0.26
C LEU A 176 -1.35 13.50 -0.07
N SER A 177 -2.05 14.38 -0.80
CA SER A 177 -1.93 15.84 -0.64
C SER A 177 -2.31 16.28 0.78
N LEU A 178 -3.44 15.80 1.30
CA LEU A 178 -3.89 16.10 2.66
C LEU A 178 -2.88 15.59 3.69
N THR A 179 -2.38 14.39 3.51
CA THR A 179 -1.43 13.76 4.42
C THR A 179 -0.07 14.43 4.42
N ILE A 180 0.42 14.86 3.25
CA ILE A 180 1.62 15.66 3.13
C ILE A 180 1.45 16.99 3.86
N LEU A 181 0.30 17.66 3.68
CA LEU A 181 0.01 18.91 4.38
C LEU A 181 0.00 18.72 5.90
N LEU A 182 -0.66 17.68 6.39
CA LEU A 182 -0.68 17.32 7.82
C LEU A 182 0.71 16.98 8.35
N SER A 183 1.53 16.27 7.57
CA SER A 183 2.90 15.92 7.94
C SER A 183 3.82 17.14 8.00
N LEU A 184 3.62 18.13 7.13
CA LEU A 184 4.34 19.40 7.19
C LEU A 184 3.92 20.26 8.40
N TYR A 185 2.64 20.22 8.78
CA TYR A 185 2.09 20.97 9.92
C TYR A 185 2.40 20.31 11.27
N LEU A 186 2.41 18.98 11.33
CA LEU A 186 2.68 18.17 12.53
C LEU A 186 3.82 17.17 12.27
N PRO A 187 5.10 17.63 12.20
CA PRO A 187 6.23 16.79 11.83
C PRO A 187 6.42 15.56 12.74
N THR A 188 6.08 15.70 14.02
CA THR A 188 6.20 14.64 15.04
C THR A 188 5.31 13.44 14.73
N ILE A 189 4.13 13.67 14.15
CA ILE A 189 3.12 12.63 13.84
C ILE A 189 3.00 12.41 12.32
N GLY A 190 3.70 13.19 11.50
CA GLY A 190 3.61 13.15 10.04
C GLY A 190 3.84 11.76 9.43
N GLY A 191 4.81 11.02 9.95
CA GLY A 191 5.06 9.63 9.53
C GLY A 191 3.88 8.68 9.81
N PHE A 192 3.12 8.92 10.88
CA PHE A 192 1.92 8.15 11.20
C PHE A 192 0.79 8.43 10.20
N PHE A 193 0.57 9.69 9.81
CA PHE A 193 -0.44 10.02 8.79
C PHE A 193 -0.13 9.41 7.42
N ILE A 194 1.15 9.37 7.04
CA ILE A 194 1.60 8.69 5.82
C ILE A 194 1.31 7.20 5.89
N PHE A 195 1.63 6.58 7.01
CA PHE A 195 1.31 5.17 7.21
C PHE A 195 -0.19 4.88 7.12
N ILE A 196 -1.04 5.68 7.78
CA ILE A 196 -2.50 5.52 7.70
C ILE A 196 -2.98 5.67 6.26
N SER A 197 -2.43 6.63 5.51
CA SER A 197 -2.80 6.82 4.11
C SER A 197 -2.42 5.64 3.25
N ASP A 198 -1.19 5.13 3.41
CA ASP A 198 -0.74 3.92 2.73
C ASP A 198 -1.64 2.72 3.04
N LEU A 199 -2.06 2.57 4.29
CA LEU A 199 -2.96 1.51 4.73
C LEU A 199 -4.35 1.67 4.11
N VAL A 200 -4.89 2.90 4.07
CA VAL A 200 -6.16 3.22 3.41
C VAL A 200 -6.08 2.90 1.92
N ILE A 201 -5.03 3.35 1.23
CA ILE A 201 -4.80 3.07 -0.20
C ILE A 201 -4.82 1.55 -0.43
N ALA A 202 -3.94 0.83 0.25
CA ALA A 202 -3.79 -0.61 0.08
C ALA A 202 -5.09 -1.38 0.41
N THR A 203 -5.80 -0.98 1.47
CA THR A 203 -7.03 -1.64 1.92
C THR A 203 -8.22 -1.32 1.03
N VAL A 204 -8.43 -0.06 0.65
CA VAL A 204 -9.58 0.38 -0.15
C VAL A 204 -9.51 -0.20 -1.55
N ILE A 205 -8.35 -0.23 -2.20
CA ILE A 205 -8.21 -0.82 -3.54
C ILE A 205 -8.58 -2.30 -3.50
N VAL A 206 -7.99 -3.03 -2.55
CA VAL A 206 -8.20 -4.46 -2.39
C VAL A 206 -9.67 -4.73 -2.06
N TYR A 207 -10.30 -3.94 -1.19
CA TYR A 207 -11.72 -4.06 -0.87
C TYR A 207 -12.63 -3.79 -2.07
N VAL A 208 -12.47 -2.64 -2.72
CA VAL A 208 -13.28 -2.21 -3.88
C VAL A 208 -13.17 -3.25 -4.98
N GLU A 209 -11.97 -3.74 -5.28
CA GLU A 209 -11.80 -4.78 -6.27
C GLU A 209 -12.37 -6.12 -5.77
N LEU A 210 -11.98 -6.68 -4.62
CA LEU A 210 -12.45 -8.02 -4.22
C LEU A 210 -13.97 -8.16 -4.05
N PHE A 211 -14.66 -7.10 -3.60
CA PHE A 211 -16.08 -7.19 -3.21
C PHE A 211 -17.07 -6.60 -4.22
N GLN A 212 -16.65 -5.80 -5.19
CA GLN A 212 -17.58 -5.25 -6.20
C GLN A 212 -18.04 -6.24 -7.28
N THR A 213 -17.56 -7.49 -7.28
CA THR A 213 -18.08 -8.53 -8.19
C THR A 213 -19.54 -8.93 -7.89
N LYS A 214 -20.16 -8.42 -6.82
CA LYS A 214 -21.53 -8.77 -6.44
C LYS A 214 -22.62 -7.81 -6.96
N LYS A 215 -22.32 -6.52 -7.19
CA LYS A 215 -23.34 -5.56 -7.66
C LYS A 215 -23.75 -5.71 -9.13
N GLY A 216 -23.02 -6.51 -9.92
CA GLY A 216 -23.38 -6.81 -11.31
C GLY A 216 -24.34 -7.99 -11.50
N ILE A 217 -24.68 -8.72 -10.43
CA ILE A 217 -25.60 -9.89 -10.50
C ILE A 217 -27.00 -9.55 -9.95
N GLU A 218 -27.13 -8.50 -9.13
CA GLU A 218 -28.43 -8.09 -8.57
C GLU A 218 -29.18 -7.04 -9.41
N ASN A 219 -28.53 -6.42 -10.42
CA ASN A 219 -29.16 -5.43 -11.30
C ASN A 219 -29.29 -5.91 -12.77
N GLY A 220 -29.25 -7.22 -13.01
CA GLY A 220 -29.34 -7.83 -14.34
C GLY A 220 -30.28 -9.03 -14.36
N GLY A 221 -31.42 -8.93 -13.69
CA GLY A 221 -32.54 -9.84 -13.78
C GLY A 221 -33.75 -9.13 -14.38
#